data_AF-A0A2M9IU16-F1
#
_entry.id   AF-A0A2M9IU16-F1
#
_cell.length_a   1.000
_cell.length_b   1.000
_cell.length_c   1.000
_cell.angle_alpha   90.00
_cell.angle_beta   90.00
_cell.angle_gamma   90.00
#
_symmetry.space_group_name_H-M   'P 1'
#
loop_
_entity.id
_entity.type
_entity.pdbx_description
1 polymer ?
#
loop_
_entity_poly.entity_id
_entity_poly.type
_entity_poly.pdbx_seq_one_letter_code
_entity_poly.pdbx_strand_id
1 'polypeptide(L)' 'MSNDFTDADAKAICAELGIETKTITDAFGRTHVVVNAVGMRKLADHAPIGAAAAHATVDQLLAAARDRHEENG' A
#
# COMPACT_ATOMS: atom_id res chain seq x y z
N MET A 1 -12.71 23.13 -2.36
CA MET A 1 -12.42 22.11 -1.32
C MET A 1 -11.13 21.45 -1.76
N SER A 2 -10.01 21.70 -1.07
CA SER A 2 -8.81 20.90 -1.30
C SER A 2 -9.14 19.47 -0.92
N ASN A 3 -9.07 18.58 -1.90
CA ASN A 3 -9.32 17.16 -1.74
C ASN A 3 -8.05 16.48 -1.20
N ASP A 4 -7.39 17.13 -0.23
CA ASP A 4 -6.10 16.73 0.29
C ASP A 4 -6.31 15.48 1.13
N PHE A 5 -6.15 14.32 0.49
CA PHE A 5 -6.09 13.04 1.16
C PHE A 5 -4.85 13.04 2.03
N THR A 6 -5.03 13.25 3.33
CA THR A 6 -3.91 13.35 4.27
C THR A 6 -3.43 11.98 4.71
N ASP A 7 -2.22 11.91 5.26
CA ASP A 7 -1.72 10.69 5.91
C ASP A 7 -2.65 10.23 7.05
N ALA A 8 -3.37 11.15 7.70
CA ALA A 8 -4.33 10.82 8.74
C ALA A 8 -5.56 10.11 8.16
N ASP A 9 -6.06 10.58 7.00
CA ASP A 9 -7.18 9.96 6.30
C ASP A 9 -6.80 8.57 5.79
N ALA A 10 -5.60 8.43 5.23
CA ALA A 10 -5.06 7.14 4.78
C ALA A 10 -4.98 6.12 5.94
N LYS A 11 -4.51 6.56 7.11
CA LYS A 11 -4.45 5.72 8.32
C LYS A 11 -5.83 5.35 8.83
N ALA A 12 -6.79 6.29 8.81
CA ALA A 12 -8.16 6.04 9.25
C ALA A 12 -8.82 4.95 8.39
N ILE A 13 -8.73 5.07 7.06
CA ILE A 13 -9.26 4.06 6.14
C ILE A 13 -8.58 2.71 6.37
N CYS A 14 -7.25 2.66 6.48
CA CYS A 14 -6.56 1.41 6.76
C CYS A 14 -7.01 0.78 8.08
N ALA A 15 -7.21 1.58 9.13
CA ALA A 15 -7.67 1.09 10.42
C ALA A 15 -9.09 0.50 10.35
N GLU A 16 -10.02 1.16 9.63
CA GLU A 16 -11.37 0.66 9.37
C GLU A 16 -11.36 -0.69 8.66
N LEU A 17 -10.41 -0.88 7.74
CA LEU A 17 -10.23 -2.14 7.00
C LEU A 17 -9.37 -3.18 7.75
N GLY A 18 -8.93 -2.90 8.98
CA GLY A 18 -8.06 -3.79 9.75
C GLY A 18 -6.69 -4.03 9.09
N ILE A 19 -6.19 -3.03 8.37
CA ILE A 19 -4.89 -3.01 7.70
C ILE A 19 -3.87 -2.32 8.62
N GLU A 20 -2.81 -3.05 8.95
CA GLU A 20 -1.70 -2.48 9.73
C GLU A 20 -0.86 -1.56 8.84
N THR A 21 -0.57 -0.36 9.36
CA THR A 21 0.30 0.62 8.70
C THR A 21 1.49 0.96 9.58
N LYS A 22 2.61 1.33 8.96
CA LYS A 22 3.76 1.92 9.64
C LYS A 22 4.04 3.29 9.06
N THR A 23 4.63 4.16 9.87
CA THR A 23 5.11 5.46 9.42
C THR A 23 6.62 5.43 9.35
N ILE A 24 7.17 5.81 8.21
CA ILE A 24 8.61 5.95 8.00
C ILE A 24 8.92 7.37 7.57
N THR A 25 10.12 7.85 7.91
CA THR A 25 10.63 9.15 7.45
C THR A 25 11.80 8.90 6.52
N ASP A 26 11.78 9.49 5.33
CA ASP A 26 12.87 9.36 4.36
C ASP A 26 14.06 10.26 4.71
N ALA A 27 15.16 10.11 3.96
CA ALA A 27 16.37 10.90 4.16
C ALA A 27 16.19 12.41 3.89
N PHE A 28 15.08 12.82 3.26
CA PHE A 28 14.71 14.20 2.98
C PHE A 28 13.70 14.76 3.99
N GLY A 29 13.38 14.01 5.06
CA GLY A 29 12.47 14.42 6.11
C GLY A 29 10.98 14.28 5.75
N ARG A 30 10.64 13.62 4.64
CA ARG A 30 9.24 13.39 4.27
C ARG A 30 8.72 12.15 4.98
N THR A 31 7.48 12.24 5.44
CA THR A 31 6.80 11.13 6.10
C THR A 31 6.04 10.31 5.08
N HIS A 32 6.11 8.99 5.21
CA HIS A 32 5.39 8.04 4.36
C HIS A 32 4.63 7.05 5.24
N VAL A 33 3.38 6.77 4.86
CA VAL A 33 2.59 5.67 5.41
C VAL A 33 2.81 4.45 4.55
N VAL A 34 3.34 3.37 5.15
CA VAL A 34 3.63 2.12 4.45
C VAL A 34 2.71 1.00 4.90
N VAL A 35 2.27 0.21 3.93
CA VAL A 35 1.43 -0.97 4.09
C VAL A 35 2.24 -2.21 3.68
N ASN A 36 2.18 -3.28 4.47
CA ASN A 36 2.86 -4.52 4.11
C ASN A 36 2.06 -5.32 3.06
N ALA A 37 2.67 -6.38 2.51
CA ALA A 37 2.02 -7.20 1.48
C ALA A 37 0.66 -7.78 1.91
N VAL A 38 0.52 -8.15 3.21
CA VAL A 38 -0.75 -8.66 3.76
C VAL A 38 -1.82 -7.57 3.76
N GLY A 39 -1.47 -6.35 4.16
CA GLY A 39 -2.35 -5.20 4.13
C GLY A 39 -2.77 -4.81 2.72
N MET A 40 -1.86 -4.91 1.75
CA MET A 40 -2.16 -4.66 0.33
C MET A 40 -3.19 -5.67 -0.22
N ARG A 41 -3.11 -6.94 0.19
CA ARG A 41 -4.12 -7.95 -0.18
C ARG A 41 -5.47 -7.65 0.46
N LYS A 42 -5.51 -7.33 1.75
CA LYS A 42 -6.76 -6.87 2.41
C LYS A 42 -7.38 -5.66 1.71
N LEU A 43 -6.57 -4.70 1.27
CA LEU A 43 -7.07 -3.56 0.51
C LEU A 43 -7.66 -3.99 -0.84
N ALA A 44 -7.01 -4.96 -1.49
CA ALA A 44 -7.44 -5.52 -2.76
C ALA A 44 -8.77 -6.30 -2.68
N ASP A 45 -9.17 -6.81 -1.50
CA ASP A 45 -10.51 -7.39 -1.30
C ASP A 45 -11.65 -6.38 -1.59
N HIS A 46 -11.37 -5.07 -1.50
CA HIS A 46 -12.32 -4.00 -1.79
C HIS A 46 -12.29 -3.52 -3.24
N ALA A 47 -11.46 -4.13 -4.10
CA ALA A 47 -11.34 -3.74 -5.50
C ALA A 47 -12.58 -4.19 -6.31
N PRO A 48 -13.07 -3.37 -7.26
CA PRO A 48 -14.26 -3.68 -8.06
C PRO A 48 -14.06 -4.85 -9.04
N ILE A 49 -12.81 -5.30 -9.22
CA ILE A 49 -12.43 -6.39 -10.14
C ILE A 49 -12.52 -7.78 -9.50
N GLY A 50 -12.93 -7.86 -8.23
CA GLY A 50 -13.03 -9.10 -7.46
C GLY A 50 -11.69 -9.51 -6.82
N ALA A 51 -11.77 -10.11 -5.64
CA ALA A 51 -10.62 -10.40 -4.77
C ALA A 51 -9.53 -11.25 -5.46
N ALA A 52 -9.92 -12.29 -6.21
CA ALA A 52 -8.96 -13.19 -6.86
C ALA A 52 -8.08 -12.46 -7.89
N ALA A 53 -8.69 -11.64 -8.76
CA ALA A 53 -7.95 -10.87 -9.75
C ALA A 53 -7.10 -9.78 -9.08
N ALA A 54 -7.64 -9.11 -8.07
CA ALA A 54 -6.94 -8.06 -7.34
C ALA A 54 -5.71 -8.58 -6.58
N HIS A 55 -5.82 -9.75 -5.94
CA HIS A 55 -4.68 -10.41 -5.29
C HIS A 55 -3.58 -10.79 -6.29
N ALA A 56 -3.96 -11.36 -7.44
CA ALA A 56 -3.00 -11.69 -8.49
C ALA A 56 -2.24 -10.44 -8.98
N THR A 57 -2.94 -9.30 -9.11
CA THR A 57 -2.30 -8.02 -9.47
C THR A 57 -1.33 -7.54 -8.38
N VAL A 58 -1.72 -7.60 -7.10
CA VAL A 58 -0.82 -7.24 -5.98
C VAL A 58 0.44 -8.09 -5.99
N ASP A 59 0.31 -9.40 -6.19
CA ASP A 59 1.44 -10.33 -6.24
C ASP A 59 2.37 -10.03 -7.42
N GLN A 60 1.82 -9.74 -8.61
CA GLN A 60 2.60 -9.34 -9.79
C GLN A 60 3.37 -8.04 -9.57
N LEU A 61 2.73 -7.04 -8.96
CA LEU A 61 3.39 -5.76 -8.65
C LEU A 61 4.56 -5.94 -7.66
N LEU A 62 4.37 -6.76 -6.63
CA LEU A 62 5.40 -7.08 -5.65
C LEU A 62 6.59 -7.83 -6.28
N ALA A 63 6.31 -8.81 -7.14
CA ALA A 63 7.34 -9.53 -7.87
C ALA A 63 8.17 -8.58 -8.76
N ALA A 64 7.51 -7.76 -9.59
CA ALA A 64 8.18 -6.81 -10.46
C ALA A 64 8.99 -5.75 -9.68
N ALA A 65 8.48 -5.28 -8.53
CA ALA A 65 9.20 -4.34 -7.69
C ALA A 65 10.47 -4.98 -7.07
N ARG A 66 10.40 -6.25 -6.70
CA ARG A 66 11.54 -7.01 -6.19
C ARG A 66 12.60 -7.19 -7.28
N ASP A 67 12.21 -7.64 -8.46
CA ASP A 67 13.13 -7.83 -9.59
C ASP A 67 13.88 -6.52 -9.90
N ARG A 68 13.15 -5.40 -9.94
CA ARG A 68 13.75 -4.06 -10.12
C ARG A 68 14.70 -3.67 -8.99
N HIS A 69 14.43 -4.06 -7.75
CA HIS A 69 15.34 -3.76 -6.64
C HIS A 69 16.63 -4.60 -6.74
N GLU A 70 16.53 -5.84 -7.19
CA GLU A 70 17.68 -6.72 -7.43
C GLU A 70 18.53 -6.26 -8.63
N GLU A 71 17.91 -5.68 -9.67
CA GLU A 71 18.61 -5.13 -10.84
C GLU A 71 19.32 -3.78 -10.58
N ASN A 72 18.85 -3.00 -9.60
CA ASN A 72 19.42 -1.68 -9.25
C ASN A 72 20.32 -1.71 -8.01
N GLY A 73 20.51 -2.89 -7.41
CA GLY A 73 21.29 -3.13 -6.19
C GLY A 73 22.75 -3.49 -6.45
#